data_AF-A0A1Z5L3W7-F1
#
_entry.id   AF-A0A1Z5L3W7-F1
#
_cell.length_a   1.000
_cell.length_b   1.000
_cell.length_c   1.000
_cell.angle_alpha   90.00
_cell.angle_beta   90.00
_cell.angle_gamma   90.00
#
_symmetry.space_group_name_H-M   'P 1'
#
loop_
_entity.id
_entity.type
_entity.pdbx_description
1 polymer ?
#
loop_
_entity_poly.entity_id
_entity_poly.type
_entity_poly.pdbx_seq_one_letter_code
_entity_poly.pdbx_strand_id
1 'polypeptide(L)'
;MNAATAQVGSLTAGPPEDVDSPAVGQAISTITTNLPEMSRDVKMIAALMDDEDAGEKLLDAARKLCNVFSDLLKAAEPQNRAIEPRQNFLNVASRVGDASRAVLYTIGEEDEVDSELQDQLLSAAKQVANATAALVLEAKNVALATSQLVACAKIVAPTITNPCCQEQLTEAAKEVGKSVNNIVYTCQESTGDDKLLGDLRSAAANVTQALSELLLLIRTAPERRARASQHDEPLDTILDATDRLVSSTVDATDRLVSSTGDAPEMVRQA
;
A
#
# COMPACT_ATOMS: atom_id res chain seq x y z
N MET A 1 -8.22 32.69 -12.64
CA MET A 1 -7.07 32.40 -11.74
C MET A 1 -7.26 31.14 -10.90
N ASN A 2 -8.41 30.89 -10.26
CA ASN A 2 -8.65 29.64 -9.49
C ASN A 2 -8.39 28.35 -10.29
N ALA A 3 -8.74 28.33 -11.58
CA ALA A 3 -8.42 27.20 -12.47
C ALA A 3 -6.90 26.97 -12.62
N ALA A 4 -6.12 28.05 -12.76
CA ALA A 4 -4.66 27.95 -12.83
C ALA A 4 -4.06 27.47 -11.51
N THR A 5 -4.60 27.91 -10.35
CA THR A 5 -4.24 27.37 -9.03
C THR A 5 -4.46 25.86 -8.94
N ALA A 6 -5.63 25.38 -9.37
CA ALA A 6 -5.96 23.96 -9.40
C ALA A 6 -5.04 23.18 -10.35
N GLN A 7 -4.72 23.77 -11.51
CA GLN A 7 -3.80 23.19 -12.50
C GLN A 7 -2.38 23.05 -11.94
N VAL A 8 -1.84 24.07 -11.25
CA VAL A 8 -0.56 23.97 -10.55
C VAL A 8 -0.62 22.82 -9.55
N GLY A 9 -1.70 22.69 -8.76
CA GLY A 9 -1.87 21.58 -7.83
C GLY A 9 -1.85 20.20 -8.50
N SER A 10 -2.51 20.06 -9.66
CA SER A 10 -2.56 18.81 -10.41
C SER A 10 -1.22 18.44 -11.04
N LEU A 11 -0.58 19.38 -11.74
CA LEU A 11 0.70 19.18 -12.42
C LEU A 11 1.85 18.88 -11.44
N THR A 12 1.67 19.26 -10.18
CA THR A 12 2.63 19.06 -9.09
C THR A 12 2.29 17.85 -8.20
N ALA A 13 1.31 17.03 -8.58
CA ALA A 13 0.89 15.87 -7.79
C ALA A 13 1.88 14.71 -7.79
N GLY A 14 2.64 14.57 -8.86
CA GLY A 14 3.61 13.50 -9.04
C GLY A 14 4.96 13.74 -8.35
N PRO A 15 5.84 12.72 -8.39
CA PRO A 15 7.25 12.84 -8.02
C PRO A 15 7.93 14.01 -8.74
N PRO A 16 8.96 14.65 -8.16
CA PRO A 16 9.64 15.80 -8.75
C PRO A 16 10.14 15.56 -10.19
N GLU A 17 10.54 14.33 -10.51
CA GLU A 17 11.00 13.90 -11.83
C GLU A 17 9.91 13.89 -12.91
N ASP A 18 8.64 13.75 -12.51
CA ASP A 18 7.49 13.66 -13.42
C ASP A 18 6.77 15.01 -13.59
N VAL A 19 7.26 16.07 -12.94
CA VAL A 19 6.64 17.40 -12.98
C VAL A 19 6.96 18.09 -14.31
N ASP A 20 5.92 18.34 -15.10
CA ASP A 20 5.97 19.19 -16.29
C ASP A 20 6.19 20.66 -15.88
N SER A 21 7.47 21.01 -15.70
CA SER A 21 7.90 22.35 -15.30
C SER A 21 7.45 23.45 -16.29
N PRO A 22 7.50 23.25 -17.62
CA PRO A 22 6.88 24.16 -18.58
C PRO A 22 5.38 24.41 -18.33
N ALA A 23 4.58 23.36 -18.16
CA ALA A 23 3.14 23.49 -17.93
C ALA A 23 2.83 24.19 -16.59
N VAL A 24 3.61 23.89 -15.54
CA VAL A 24 3.51 24.60 -14.24
C VAL A 24 3.86 26.08 -14.41
N GLY A 25 4.92 26.39 -15.16
CA GLY A 25 5.32 27.76 -15.47
C GLY A 25 4.24 28.54 -16.22
N GLN A 26 3.54 27.91 -17.16
CA GLN A 26 2.42 28.52 -17.89
C GLN A 26 1.23 28.82 -16.96
N ALA A 27 0.89 27.90 -16.06
CA ALA A 27 -0.18 28.11 -15.09
C ALA A 27 0.19 29.24 -14.11
N ILE A 28 1.43 29.29 -13.62
CA ILE A 28 1.94 30.39 -12.80
C ILE A 28 1.92 31.71 -13.56
N SER A 29 2.34 31.74 -14.83
CA SER A 29 2.29 32.94 -15.66
C SER A 29 0.85 33.44 -15.80
N THR A 30 -0.12 32.53 -15.96
CA THR A 30 -1.53 32.90 -16.03
C THR A 30 -1.98 33.59 -14.74
N ILE A 31 -1.52 33.14 -13.57
CA ILE A 31 -1.82 33.79 -12.29
C ILE A 31 -1.18 35.19 -12.25
N THR A 32 0.12 35.28 -12.53
CA THR A 32 0.88 36.53 -12.37
C THR A 32 0.54 37.61 -13.40
N THR A 33 0.06 37.23 -14.59
CA THR A 33 -0.42 38.19 -15.61
C THR A 33 -1.81 38.74 -15.28
N ASN A 34 -2.71 37.94 -14.70
CA ASN A 34 -4.07 38.38 -14.36
C ASN A 34 -4.15 39.14 -13.02
N LEU A 35 -3.23 38.90 -12.08
CA LEU A 35 -3.25 39.54 -10.75
C LEU A 35 -3.22 41.08 -10.79
N PRO A 36 -2.37 41.73 -11.63
CA PRO A 36 -2.35 43.19 -11.74
C PRO A 36 -3.63 43.76 -12.35
N GLU A 37 -4.19 43.09 -13.36
CA GLU A 37 -5.44 43.49 -14.00
C GLU A 37 -6.61 43.41 -13.00
N MET A 38 -6.78 42.28 -12.32
CA MET A 38 -7.77 42.13 -11.24
C MET A 38 -7.64 43.24 -10.19
N SER A 39 -6.42 43.55 -9.75
CA SER A 39 -6.18 44.60 -8.75
C SER A 39 -6.59 46.00 -9.23
N ARG A 40 -6.54 46.24 -10.54
CA ARG A 40 -7.00 47.49 -11.16
C ARG A 40 -8.51 47.52 -11.28
N ASP A 41 -9.11 46.43 -11.73
CA ASP A 41 -10.55 46.30 -11.93
C ASP A 41 -11.30 46.40 -10.60
N VAL A 42 -10.80 45.74 -9.56
CA VAL A 42 -11.37 45.83 -8.21
C VAL A 42 -11.30 47.26 -7.66
N LYS A 43 -10.21 48.01 -7.91
CA LYS A 43 -10.13 49.42 -7.50
C LYS A 43 -11.15 50.28 -8.24
N MET A 44 -11.38 50.01 -9.52
CA MET A 44 -12.37 50.72 -10.31
C MET A 44 -13.78 50.42 -9.80
N ILE A 45 -14.09 49.15 -9.53
CA ILE A 45 -15.38 48.73 -8.94
C ILE A 45 -15.58 49.40 -7.59
N ALA A 46 -14.61 49.31 -6.67
CA ALA A 46 -14.69 49.91 -5.34
C ALA A 46 -14.96 51.41 -5.38
N ALA A 47 -14.38 52.14 -6.34
CA ALA A 47 -14.60 53.58 -6.53
C ALA A 47 -16.00 53.92 -7.10
N LEU A 48 -16.69 52.93 -7.68
CA LEU A 48 -18.05 53.04 -8.22
C LEU A 48 -19.12 52.52 -7.26
N MET A 49 -18.74 51.91 -6.13
CA MET A 49 -19.69 51.43 -5.13
C MET A 49 -20.33 52.62 -4.41
N ASP A 50 -21.65 52.56 -4.20
CA ASP A 50 -22.41 53.61 -3.52
C ASP A 50 -22.11 53.70 -2.01
N ASP A 51 -21.65 52.59 -1.43
CA ASP A 51 -21.28 52.47 -0.01
C ASP A 51 -19.75 52.44 0.13
N GLU A 52 -19.20 53.46 0.80
CA GLU A 52 -17.76 53.59 1.07
C GLU A 52 -17.24 52.40 1.90
N ASP A 53 -18.05 51.89 2.84
CA ASP A 53 -17.69 50.73 3.66
C ASP A 53 -17.62 49.44 2.81
N ALA A 54 -18.46 49.34 1.78
CA ALA A 54 -18.46 48.20 0.85
C ALA A 54 -17.24 48.26 -0.10
N GLY A 55 -16.89 49.45 -0.57
CA GLY A 55 -15.67 49.70 -1.35
C GLY A 55 -14.40 49.33 -0.58
N GLU A 56 -14.29 49.72 0.70
CA GLU A 56 -13.15 49.35 1.55
C GLU A 56 -13.06 47.84 1.77
N LYS A 57 -14.19 47.18 2.08
CA LYS A 57 -14.24 45.71 2.24
C LYS A 57 -13.77 44.98 0.98
N LEU A 58 -14.15 45.48 -0.20
CA LEU A 58 -13.75 44.90 -1.47
C LEU A 58 -12.23 45.02 -1.69
N LEU A 59 -11.66 46.20 -1.39
CA LEU A 59 -10.22 46.43 -1.48
C LEU A 59 -9.43 45.56 -0.51
N ASP A 60 -9.93 45.35 0.71
CA ASP A 60 -9.33 44.48 1.71
C ASP A 60 -9.40 43.01 1.28
N ALA A 61 -10.54 42.56 0.74
CA ALA A 61 -10.67 41.22 0.18
C ALA A 61 -9.67 40.96 -0.96
N ALA A 62 -9.53 41.92 -1.89
CA ALA A 62 -8.56 41.82 -2.99
C ALA A 62 -7.11 41.86 -2.51
N ARG A 63 -6.78 42.66 -1.49
CA ARG A 63 -5.44 42.67 -0.87
C ARG A 63 -5.13 41.33 -0.22
N LYS A 64 -6.09 40.76 0.52
CA LYS A 64 -5.98 39.42 1.11
C LYS A 64 -5.73 38.39 0.01
N LEU A 65 -6.50 38.42 -1.08
CA LEU A 65 -6.34 37.52 -2.21
C LEU A 65 -4.94 37.61 -2.84
N CYS A 66 -4.40 38.82 -3.04
CA CYS A 66 -3.04 39.03 -3.54
C CYS A 66 -1.98 38.42 -2.60
N ASN A 67 -2.15 38.59 -1.29
CA ASN A 67 -1.25 38.00 -0.29
C ASN A 67 -1.30 36.47 -0.34
N VAL A 68 -2.49 35.87 -0.46
CA VAL A 68 -2.62 34.41 -0.57
C VAL A 68 -2.02 33.89 -1.88
N PHE A 69 -2.15 34.60 -3.00
CA PHE A 69 -1.46 34.23 -4.24
C PHE A 69 0.07 34.30 -4.10
N SER A 70 0.60 35.28 -3.36
CA SER A 70 2.04 35.34 -3.04
C SER A 70 2.49 34.13 -2.21
N ASP A 71 1.71 33.77 -1.18
CA ASP A 71 1.93 32.55 -0.40
C ASP A 71 1.88 31.29 -1.28
N LEU A 72 0.93 31.23 -2.22
CA LEU A 72 0.77 30.11 -3.16
C LEU A 72 2.00 29.96 -4.06
N LEU A 73 2.49 31.06 -4.62
CA LEU A 73 3.67 31.06 -5.48
C LEU A 73 4.91 30.58 -4.73
N LYS A 74 5.10 31.02 -3.48
CA LYS A 74 6.16 30.50 -2.60
C LYS A 74 5.99 29.01 -2.33
N ALA A 75 4.78 28.56 -1.99
CA ALA A 75 4.49 27.14 -1.76
C ALA A 75 4.65 26.28 -3.03
N ALA A 76 4.52 26.87 -4.21
CA ALA A 76 4.71 26.21 -5.50
C ALA A 76 6.19 26.07 -5.90
N GLU A 77 7.11 26.80 -5.24
CA GLU A 77 8.54 26.74 -5.55
C GLU A 77 9.08 25.31 -5.40
N PRO A 78 9.85 24.80 -6.38
CA PRO A 78 10.40 23.44 -6.31
C PRO A 78 11.21 23.16 -5.05
N GLN A 79 11.92 24.17 -4.54
CA GLN A 79 12.72 24.08 -3.31
C GLN A 79 11.86 23.85 -2.08
N ASN A 80 10.77 24.62 -1.94
CA ASN A 80 9.84 24.48 -0.81
C ASN A 80 9.06 23.17 -0.91
N ARG A 81 8.66 22.76 -2.12
CA ARG A 81 7.98 21.48 -2.36
C ARG A 81 8.82 20.24 -2.05
N ALA A 82 10.16 20.35 -2.10
CA ALA A 82 11.05 19.25 -1.73
C ALA A 82 11.19 19.08 -0.21
N ILE A 83 10.94 20.14 0.56
CA ILE A 83 11.15 20.18 2.01
C ILE A 83 9.82 20.03 2.75
N GLU A 84 8.77 20.65 2.24
CA GLU A 84 7.48 20.76 2.91
C GLU A 84 6.49 19.67 2.47
N PRO A 85 5.59 19.23 3.36
CA PRO A 85 4.52 18.32 2.99
C PRO A 85 3.61 18.94 1.91
N ARG A 86 3.18 18.13 0.95
CA ARG A 86 2.20 18.53 -0.10
C ARG A 86 0.95 19.20 0.47
N GLN A 87 0.53 18.80 1.68
CA GLN A 87 -0.61 19.39 2.37
C GLN A 87 -0.46 20.90 2.59
N ASN A 88 0.77 21.43 2.75
CA ASN A 88 0.98 22.86 2.91
C ASN A 88 0.52 23.63 1.66
N PHE A 89 0.95 23.19 0.47
CA PHE A 89 0.49 23.75 -0.79
C PHE A 89 -1.03 23.66 -0.94
N LEU A 90 -1.63 22.50 -0.63
CA LEU A 90 -3.08 22.31 -0.73
C LEU A 90 -3.86 23.25 0.21
N ASN A 91 -3.36 23.49 1.42
CA ASN A 91 -3.96 24.43 2.36
C ASN A 91 -3.90 25.87 1.83
N VAL A 92 -2.78 26.28 1.23
CA VAL A 92 -2.65 27.60 0.61
C VAL A 92 -3.56 27.73 -0.61
N ALA A 93 -3.66 26.71 -1.46
CA ALA A 93 -4.58 26.67 -2.59
C ALA A 93 -6.05 26.76 -2.16
N SER A 94 -6.43 26.13 -1.04
CA SER A 94 -7.77 26.28 -0.45
C SER A 94 -8.04 27.73 -0.04
N ARG A 95 -7.08 28.36 0.64
CA ARG A 95 -7.18 29.78 1.05
C ARG A 95 -7.34 30.71 -0.16
N VAL A 96 -6.79 30.37 -1.34
CA VAL A 96 -7.00 31.13 -2.57
C VAL A 96 -8.47 31.06 -2.99
N GLY A 97 -9.07 29.86 -2.94
CA GLY A 97 -10.50 29.68 -3.19
C GLY A 97 -11.36 30.55 -2.27
N ASP A 98 -11.08 30.51 -0.96
CA ASP A 98 -11.83 31.29 0.05
C ASP A 98 -11.67 32.80 -0.15
N ALA A 99 -10.45 33.26 -0.46
CA ALA A 99 -10.19 34.68 -0.70
C ALA A 99 -10.82 35.17 -2.01
N SER A 100 -10.81 34.35 -3.07
CA SER A 100 -11.50 34.65 -4.33
C SER A 100 -13.01 34.75 -4.13
N ARG A 101 -13.59 33.83 -3.34
CA ARG A 101 -14.99 33.89 -2.93
C ARG A 101 -15.32 35.17 -2.17
N ALA A 102 -14.49 35.57 -1.20
CA ALA A 102 -14.71 36.82 -0.47
C ALA A 102 -14.75 38.06 -1.37
N VAL A 103 -13.95 38.08 -2.45
CA VAL A 103 -14.01 39.14 -3.48
C VAL A 103 -15.35 39.08 -4.23
N LEU A 104 -15.74 37.92 -4.76
CA LEU A 104 -16.99 37.76 -5.52
C LEU A 104 -18.24 38.10 -4.69
N TYR A 105 -18.27 37.65 -3.43
CA TYR A 105 -19.32 37.99 -2.47
C TYR A 105 -19.46 39.51 -2.28
N THR A 106 -18.34 40.23 -2.23
CA THR A 106 -18.36 41.69 -2.00
C THR A 106 -18.75 42.47 -3.26
N ILE A 107 -18.49 41.92 -4.46
CA ILE A 107 -18.94 42.52 -5.74
C ILE A 107 -20.44 42.26 -5.96
N GLY A 108 -21.06 41.35 -5.21
CA GLY A 108 -22.46 40.94 -5.39
C GLY A 108 -22.64 39.96 -6.55
N GLU A 109 -21.59 39.25 -6.93
CA GLU A 109 -21.63 38.23 -8.00
C GLU A 109 -21.91 36.81 -7.46
N GLU A 110 -22.04 36.62 -6.14
CA GLU A 110 -22.46 35.34 -5.55
C GLU A 110 -23.92 35.42 -5.06
N ASP A 111 -24.79 34.59 -5.64
CA ASP A 111 -26.15 34.39 -5.15
C ASP A 111 -26.21 33.26 -4.10
N GLU A 112 -27.29 33.19 -3.29
CA GLU A 112 -27.48 32.13 -2.28
C GLU A 112 -27.35 30.71 -2.86
N VAL A 113 -27.69 30.55 -4.15
CA VAL A 113 -27.59 29.29 -4.91
C VAL A 113 -26.14 28.83 -5.09
N ASP A 114 -25.19 29.76 -5.25
CA ASP A 114 -23.77 29.44 -5.42
C ASP A 114 -23.16 28.95 -4.11
N SER A 115 -23.65 29.46 -2.97
CA SER A 115 -23.23 29.00 -1.64
C SER A 115 -23.69 27.57 -1.36
N GLU A 116 -24.95 27.24 -1.69
CA GLU A 116 -25.47 25.89 -1.49
C GLU A 116 -24.76 24.87 -2.40
N LEU A 117 -24.52 25.23 -3.67
CA LEU A 117 -23.78 24.38 -4.59
C LEU A 117 -22.34 24.14 -4.09
N GLN A 118 -21.67 25.18 -3.59
CA GLN A 118 -20.33 25.04 -3.03
C GLN A 118 -20.30 24.06 -1.84
N ASP A 119 -21.26 24.17 -0.92
CA ASP A 119 -21.36 23.27 0.23
C ASP A 119 -21.64 21.82 -0.18
N GLN A 120 -22.50 21.62 -1.17
CA GLN A 120 -22.76 20.30 -1.75
C GLN A 120 -21.51 19.70 -2.39
N LEU A 121 -20.76 20.49 -3.18
CA LEU A 121 -19.51 20.06 -3.81
C LEU A 121 -18.43 19.71 -2.78
N LEU A 122 -18.25 20.53 -1.74
CA LEU A 122 -17.31 20.27 -0.65
C LEU A 122 -17.72 19.03 0.15
N SER A 123 -19.01 18.84 0.40
CA SER A 123 -19.54 17.65 1.08
C SER A 123 -19.26 16.39 0.27
N ALA A 124 -19.54 16.40 -1.04
CA ALA A 124 -19.26 15.29 -1.92
C ALA A 124 -17.75 14.96 -1.96
N ALA A 125 -16.88 15.97 -2.09
CA ALA A 125 -15.43 15.77 -2.08
C ALA A 125 -14.93 15.16 -0.75
N LYS A 126 -15.48 15.60 0.38
CA LYS A 126 -15.16 15.01 1.70
C LYS A 126 -15.62 13.55 1.80
N GLN A 127 -16.80 13.22 1.28
CA GLN A 127 -17.27 11.83 1.24
C GLN A 127 -16.33 10.95 0.41
N VAL A 128 -15.89 11.43 -0.77
CA VAL A 128 -14.90 10.72 -1.58
C VAL A 128 -13.59 10.50 -0.82
N ALA A 129 -13.08 11.53 -0.14
CA ALA A 129 -11.86 11.41 0.65
C ALA A 129 -12.00 10.39 1.79
N ASN A 130 -13.13 10.39 2.49
CA ASN A 130 -13.41 9.46 3.59
C ASN A 130 -13.54 8.01 3.10
N ALA A 131 -14.28 7.77 2.02
CA ALA A 131 -14.42 6.44 1.42
C ALA A 131 -13.05 5.91 0.94
N THR A 132 -12.25 6.78 0.31
CA THR A 132 -10.89 6.43 -0.10
C THR A 132 -10.00 6.09 1.09
N ALA A 133 -10.08 6.86 2.18
CA ALA A 133 -9.30 6.59 3.39
C ALA A 133 -9.67 5.25 4.04
N ALA A 134 -10.97 4.92 4.11
CA ALA A 134 -11.45 3.63 4.59
C ALA A 134 -10.91 2.49 3.72
N LEU A 135 -10.97 2.63 2.40
CA LEU A 135 -10.45 1.63 1.46
C LEU A 135 -8.94 1.39 1.63
N VAL A 136 -8.16 2.47 1.75
CA VAL A 136 -6.70 2.39 1.98
C VAL A 136 -6.39 1.71 3.31
N LEU A 137 -7.17 1.97 4.35
CA LEU A 137 -7.01 1.32 5.65
C LEU A 137 -7.25 -0.20 5.56
N GLU A 138 -8.31 -0.63 4.89
CA GLU A 138 -8.57 -2.05 4.68
C GLU A 138 -7.48 -2.72 3.83
N ALA A 139 -7.01 -2.06 2.77
CA ALA A 139 -5.88 -2.56 1.97
C ALA A 139 -4.60 -2.73 2.81
N LYS A 140 -4.32 -1.78 3.71
CA LYS A 140 -3.19 -1.87 4.64
C LYS A 140 -3.35 -3.06 5.61
N ASN A 141 -4.56 -3.31 6.10
CA ASN A 141 -4.84 -4.45 6.97
C ASN A 141 -4.59 -5.77 6.25
N VAL A 142 -5.04 -5.90 4.98
CA VAL A 142 -4.76 -7.08 4.15
C VAL A 142 -3.24 -7.29 3.99
N ALA A 143 -2.49 -6.23 3.67
CA ALA A 143 -1.04 -6.31 3.50
C ALA A 143 -0.33 -6.74 4.79
N LEU A 144 -0.75 -6.20 5.94
CA LEU A 144 -0.20 -6.54 7.25
C LEU A 144 -0.51 -8.00 7.63
N ALA A 145 -1.78 -8.42 7.53
CA ALA A 145 -2.20 -9.78 7.83
C ALA A 145 -1.47 -10.80 6.96
N THR A 146 -1.28 -10.49 5.68
CA THR A 146 -0.53 -11.35 4.74
C THR A 146 0.94 -11.45 5.14
N SER A 147 1.57 -10.33 5.53
CA SER A 147 2.95 -10.32 6.00
C SER A 147 3.13 -11.13 7.28
N GLN A 148 2.18 -11.03 8.21
CA GLN A 148 2.13 -11.82 9.44
C GLN A 148 1.94 -13.31 9.14
N LEU A 149 1.06 -13.67 8.21
CA LEU A 149 0.88 -15.06 7.76
C LEU A 149 2.19 -15.65 7.22
N VAL A 150 2.90 -14.91 6.35
CA VAL A 150 4.18 -15.35 5.79
C VAL A 150 5.24 -15.51 6.88
N ALA A 151 5.33 -14.57 7.81
CA ALA A 151 6.26 -14.66 8.94
C ALA A 151 5.93 -15.86 9.84
N CYS A 152 4.65 -16.05 10.19
CA CYS A 152 4.16 -17.17 10.97
C CYS A 152 4.51 -18.49 10.28
N ALA A 153 4.19 -18.63 8.99
CA ALA A 153 4.48 -19.82 8.18
C ALA A 153 5.96 -20.20 8.23
N LYS A 154 6.87 -19.23 8.14
CA LYS A 154 8.32 -19.47 8.22
C LYS A 154 8.76 -19.98 9.59
N ILE A 155 8.20 -19.42 10.67
CA ILE A 155 8.54 -19.79 12.05
C ILE A 155 8.02 -21.19 12.39
N VAL A 156 6.80 -21.50 11.94
CA VAL A 156 6.11 -22.76 12.26
C VAL A 156 6.45 -23.93 11.34
N ALA A 157 6.97 -23.68 10.13
CA ALA A 157 7.37 -24.73 9.18
C ALA A 157 8.23 -25.87 9.79
N PRO A 158 9.30 -25.61 10.57
CA PRO A 158 10.10 -26.68 11.17
C PRO A 158 9.34 -27.51 12.21
N THR A 159 8.37 -26.91 12.90
CA THR A 159 7.60 -27.51 14.01
C THR A 159 6.13 -27.71 13.66
N ILE A 160 5.78 -27.82 12.38
CA ILE A 160 4.39 -27.87 11.91
C ILE A 160 3.63 -29.13 12.38
N THR A 161 4.34 -30.13 12.91
CA THR A 161 3.74 -31.30 13.59
C THR A 161 3.14 -30.95 14.94
N ASN A 162 3.54 -29.83 15.55
CA ASN A 162 2.98 -29.35 16.81
C ASN A 162 1.59 -28.74 16.56
N PRO A 163 0.52 -29.24 17.21
CA PRO A 163 -0.83 -28.71 17.05
C PRO A 163 -0.96 -27.21 17.34
N CYS A 164 -0.21 -26.68 18.32
CA CYS A 164 -0.23 -25.25 18.65
C CYS A 164 0.29 -24.39 17.47
N CYS A 165 1.33 -24.86 16.78
CA CYS A 165 1.86 -24.19 15.58
C CYS A 165 0.86 -24.21 14.41
N GLN A 166 0.08 -25.29 14.27
CA GLN A 166 -0.97 -25.40 13.25
C GLN A 166 -2.13 -24.45 13.53
N GLU A 167 -2.53 -24.33 14.80
CA GLU A 167 -3.60 -23.42 15.22
C GLU A 167 -3.20 -21.97 14.95
N GLN A 168 -2.00 -21.55 15.36
CA GLN A 168 -1.48 -20.20 15.11
C GLN A 168 -1.44 -19.85 13.62
N LEU A 169 -0.98 -20.78 12.77
CA LEU A 169 -0.95 -20.56 11.32
C LEU A 169 -2.35 -20.53 10.71
N THR A 170 -3.27 -21.34 11.24
CA THR A 170 -4.68 -21.34 10.84
C THR A 170 -5.38 -20.04 11.21
N GLU A 171 -5.10 -19.49 12.39
CA GLU A 171 -5.62 -18.19 12.83
C GLU A 171 -5.11 -17.06 11.95
N ALA A 172 -3.81 -17.03 11.66
CA ALA A 172 -3.23 -16.05 10.73
C ALA A 172 -3.87 -16.14 9.34
N ALA A 173 -4.11 -17.35 8.82
CA ALA A 173 -4.77 -17.55 7.53
C ALA A 173 -6.23 -17.07 7.54
N LYS A 174 -6.96 -17.31 8.64
CA LYS A 174 -8.34 -16.80 8.81
C LYS A 174 -8.36 -15.26 8.85
N GLU A 175 -7.38 -14.62 9.48
CA GLU A 175 -7.32 -13.17 9.59
C GLU A 175 -7.07 -12.49 8.24
N VAL A 176 -6.27 -13.11 7.36
CA VAL A 176 -6.15 -12.70 5.96
C VAL A 176 -7.50 -12.79 5.25
N GLY A 177 -8.21 -13.92 5.39
CA GLY A 177 -9.53 -14.10 4.79
C GLY A 177 -10.56 -13.06 5.27
N LYS A 178 -10.58 -12.72 6.56
CA LYS A 178 -11.45 -11.66 7.10
C LYS A 178 -11.10 -10.29 6.50
N SER A 179 -9.81 -9.92 6.50
CA SER A 179 -9.36 -8.64 5.93
C SER A 179 -9.74 -8.50 4.45
N VAL A 180 -9.62 -9.59 3.69
CA VAL A 180 -10.01 -9.62 2.26
C VAL A 180 -11.53 -9.52 2.08
N ASN A 181 -12.33 -10.08 2.99
CA ASN A 181 -13.78 -9.90 2.93
C ASN A 181 -14.20 -8.48 3.32
N ASN A 182 -13.52 -7.87 4.30
CA ASN A 182 -13.79 -6.49 4.72
C ASN A 182 -13.54 -5.50 3.58
N ILE A 183 -12.41 -5.63 2.86
CA ILE A 183 -12.13 -4.75 1.71
C ILE A 183 -13.18 -4.92 0.60
N VAL A 184 -13.65 -6.15 0.36
CA VAL A 184 -14.73 -6.42 -0.61
C VAL A 184 -16.05 -5.78 -0.18
N TYR A 185 -16.37 -5.82 1.12
CA TYR A 185 -17.57 -5.19 1.68
C TYR A 185 -17.50 -3.66 1.57
N THR A 186 -16.40 -3.05 2.01
CA THR A 186 -16.17 -1.60 1.93
C THR A 186 -16.24 -1.09 0.48
N CYS A 187 -15.69 -1.84 -0.47
CA CYS A 187 -15.81 -1.51 -1.89
C CYS A 187 -17.27 -1.55 -2.38
N GLN A 188 -18.08 -2.52 -1.95
CA GLN A 188 -19.49 -2.61 -2.35
C GLN A 188 -20.33 -1.44 -1.85
N GLU A 189 -20.05 -0.94 -0.65
CA GLU A 189 -20.75 0.24 -0.13
C GLU A 189 -20.29 1.53 -0.81
N SER A 190 -19.05 1.55 -1.32
CA SER A 190 -18.43 2.76 -1.88
C SER A 190 -18.57 2.89 -3.40
N THR A 191 -18.86 1.80 -4.14
CA THR A 191 -19.02 1.82 -5.59
C THR A 191 -20.21 0.98 -6.08
N GLY A 192 -20.89 1.49 -7.10
CA GLY A 192 -21.93 0.77 -7.85
C GLY A 192 -21.44 0.18 -9.18
N ASP A 193 -20.13 0.18 -9.44
CA ASP A 193 -19.56 -0.40 -10.67
C ASP A 193 -19.50 -1.93 -10.56
N ASP A 194 -20.48 -2.59 -11.17
CA ASP A 194 -20.61 -4.05 -11.19
C ASP A 194 -19.38 -4.77 -11.78
N LYS A 195 -18.69 -4.15 -12.74
CA LYS A 195 -17.51 -4.76 -13.36
C LYS A 195 -16.32 -4.74 -12.40
N LEU A 196 -16.05 -3.59 -11.79
CA LEU A 196 -14.98 -3.49 -10.78
C LEU A 196 -15.25 -4.39 -9.57
N LEU A 197 -16.52 -4.47 -9.13
CA LEU A 197 -16.91 -5.38 -8.06
C LEU A 197 -16.78 -6.86 -8.48
N GLY A 198 -17.05 -7.18 -9.74
CA GLY A 198 -16.82 -8.51 -10.31
C GLY A 198 -15.34 -8.91 -10.25
N ASP A 199 -14.46 -8.04 -10.74
CA ASP A 199 -13.00 -8.26 -10.73
C ASP A 199 -12.47 -8.41 -9.30
N LEU A 200 -12.91 -7.55 -8.38
CA LEU A 200 -12.53 -7.61 -6.97
C LEU A 200 -13.00 -8.91 -6.29
N ARG A 201 -14.25 -9.34 -6.54
CA ARG A 201 -14.77 -10.61 -6.01
C ARG A 201 -14.00 -11.79 -6.56
N SER A 202 -13.62 -11.78 -7.84
CA SER A 202 -12.79 -12.82 -8.44
C SER A 202 -11.41 -12.89 -7.78
N ALA A 203 -10.77 -11.74 -7.53
CA ALA A 203 -9.49 -11.68 -6.84
C ALA A 203 -9.61 -12.21 -5.39
N ALA A 204 -10.65 -11.81 -4.66
CA ALA A 204 -10.92 -12.29 -3.30
C ALA A 204 -11.20 -13.80 -3.26
N ALA A 205 -11.89 -14.34 -4.27
CA ALA A 205 -12.12 -15.78 -4.41
C ALA A 205 -10.80 -16.54 -4.61
N ASN A 206 -9.90 -16.02 -5.45
CA ASN A 206 -8.58 -16.61 -5.67
C ASN A 206 -7.76 -16.64 -4.36
N VAL A 207 -7.79 -15.56 -3.57
CA VAL A 207 -7.12 -15.53 -2.26
C VAL A 207 -7.75 -16.56 -1.31
N THR A 208 -9.08 -16.65 -1.26
CA THR A 208 -9.79 -17.63 -0.43
C THR A 208 -9.46 -19.07 -0.81
N GLN A 209 -9.33 -19.35 -2.11
CA GLN A 209 -8.91 -20.64 -2.63
C GLN A 209 -7.47 -20.96 -2.18
N ALA A 210 -6.52 -20.04 -2.37
CA ALA A 210 -5.14 -20.22 -1.95
C ALA A 210 -5.01 -20.46 -0.43
N LEU A 211 -5.81 -19.74 0.39
CA LEU A 211 -5.88 -19.97 1.82
C LEU A 211 -6.45 -21.36 2.15
N SER A 212 -7.45 -21.82 1.41
CA SER A 212 -8.04 -23.16 1.60
C SER A 212 -7.03 -24.27 1.28
N GLU A 213 -6.25 -24.10 0.20
CA GLU A 213 -5.14 -25.00 -0.16
C GLU A 213 -4.05 -25.00 0.92
N LEU A 214 -3.70 -23.82 1.46
CA LEU A 214 -2.75 -23.71 2.57
C LEU A 214 -3.26 -24.41 3.84
N LEU A 215 -4.53 -24.24 4.22
CA LEU A 215 -5.12 -24.91 5.38
C LEU A 215 -5.14 -26.44 5.21
N LEU A 216 -5.38 -26.93 3.99
CA LEU A 216 -5.30 -28.35 3.68
C LEU A 216 -3.86 -28.87 3.81
N LEU A 217 -2.87 -28.09 3.36
CA LEU A 217 -1.46 -28.41 3.54
C LEU A 217 -1.09 -28.50 5.04
N ILE A 218 -1.53 -27.55 5.85
CA ILE A 218 -1.27 -27.53 7.31
C ILE A 218 -1.82 -28.79 7.97
N ARG A 219 -3.06 -29.18 7.64
CA ARG A 219 -3.70 -30.38 8.20
C ARG A 219 -3.01 -31.68 7.80
N THR A 220 -2.49 -31.76 6.58
CA THR A 220 -1.85 -32.97 6.04
C THR A 220 -0.34 -33.03 6.32
N ALA A 221 0.27 -31.95 6.81
CA ALA A 221 1.70 -31.86 7.08
C ALA A 221 2.23 -32.92 8.06
N PRO A 222 1.54 -33.26 9.18
CA PRO A 222 2.02 -34.29 10.11
C PRO A 222 2.10 -35.68 9.47
N GLU A 223 1.07 -36.07 8.73
CA GLU A 223 1.01 -37.37 8.05
C GLU A 223 2.04 -37.48 6.92
N ARG A 224 2.27 -36.38 6.19
CA ARG A 224 3.31 -36.31 5.15
C ARG A 224 4.70 -36.46 5.77
N ARG A 225 4.94 -35.83 6.92
CA ARG A 225 6.22 -35.94 7.63
C ARG A 225 6.42 -37.33 8.22
N ALA A 226 5.37 -37.94 8.77
CA ALA A 226 5.42 -39.31 9.28
C ALA A 226 5.72 -40.34 8.18
N ARG A 227 5.12 -40.19 6.98
CA ARG A 227 5.45 -41.03 5.81
C ARG A 227 6.87 -40.81 5.31
N ALA A 228 7.38 -39.58 5.33
CA ALA A 228 8.75 -39.29 4.95
C ALA A 228 9.75 -39.98 5.90
N SER A 229 9.51 -39.98 7.21
CA SER A 229 10.35 -40.71 8.17
C SER A 229 10.25 -42.23 8.05
N GLN A 230 9.11 -42.78 7.61
CA GLN A 230 8.98 -44.22 7.34
C GLN A 230 9.80 -44.69 6.14
N HIS A 231 10.19 -43.79 5.22
CA HIS A 231 11.10 -44.13 4.11
C HIS A 231 12.57 -44.28 4.55
N ASP A 232 12.95 -43.82 5.75
CA ASP A 232 14.30 -44.04 6.32
C ASP A 232 14.44 -45.42 6.99
N GLU A 233 13.34 -46.04 7.43
CA GLU A 233 13.35 -47.35 8.12
C GLU A 233 13.88 -48.53 7.24
N PRO A 234 13.55 -48.61 5.93
CA PRO A 234 14.19 -49.57 5.03
C PRO A 234 15.68 -49.27 4.80
N LEU A 235 16.08 -47.99 4.83
CA LEU A 235 17.48 -47.58 4.68
C LEU A 235 18.31 -48.03 5.88
N ASP A 236 17.79 -47.88 7.10
CA ASP A 236 18.44 -48.39 8.33
C ASP A 236 18.55 -49.93 8.31
N THR A 237 17.53 -50.61 7.80
CA THR A 237 17.56 -52.08 7.64
C THR A 237 18.62 -52.51 6.60
N ILE A 238 18.76 -51.76 5.51
CA ILE A 238 19.79 -52.00 4.48
C ILE A 238 21.18 -51.71 5.04
N LEU A 239 21.35 -50.65 5.84
CA LEU A 239 22.61 -50.33 6.51
C LEU A 239 23.00 -51.44 7.50
N ASP A 240 22.11 -51.90 8.37
CA ASP A 240 22.37 -53.01 9.31
C ASP A 240 22.70 -54.32 8.56
N ALA A 241 21.99 -54.60 7.46
CA ALA A 241 22.30 -55.75 6.61
C ALA A 241 23.67 -55.64 5.91
N THR A 242 24.07 -54.42 5.51
CA THR A 242 25.36 -54.16 4.89
C THR A 242 26.49 -54.33 5.89
N ASP A 243 26.34 -53.81 7.12
CA ASP A 243 27.32 -53.98 8.19
C ASP A 243 27.50 -55.45 8.58
N ARG A 244 26.39 -56.21 8.66
CA ARG A 244 26.43 -57.66 8.88
C ARG A 244 27.16 -58.41 7.77
N LEU A 245 26.92 -58.05 6.50
CA LEU A 245 27.63 -58.64 5.37
C LEU A 245 29.13 -58.35 5.45
N VAL A 246 29.52 -57.09 5.67
CA VAL A 246 30.93 -56.70 5.79
C VAL A 246 31.60 -57.46 6.94
N SER A 247 30.99 -57.49 8.13
CA SER A 247 31.53 -58.24 9.28
C SER A 247 31.71 -59.72 8.95
N SER A 248 30.70 -60.35 8.31
CA SER A 248 30.78 -61.76 7.93
C SER A 248 31.87 -62.03 6.88
N THR A 249 32.11 -61.11 5.96
CA THR A 249 33.19 -61.23 4.96
C THR A 249 34.58 -61.05 5.57
N VAL A 250 34.73 -60.15 6.55
CA VAL A 250 35.98 -59.99 7.31
C VAL A 250 36.28 -61.26 8.10
N ASP A 251 35.30 -61.81 8.83
CA ASP A 251 35.44 -63.06 9.58
C ASP A 251 35.80 -64.25 8.68
N ALA A 252 35.18 -64.34 7.49
CA ALA A 252 35.49 -65.37 6.51
C ALA A 252 36.92 -65.22 5.94
N THR A 253 37.37 -63.98 5.73
CA THR A 253 38.72 -63.69 5.23
C THR A 253 39.78 -64.00 6.30
N ASP A 254 39.51 -63.68 7.57
CA ASP A 254 40.43 -63.94 8.69
C ASP A 254 40.57 -65.45 8.97
N ARG A 255 39.50 -66.22 8.79
CA ARG A 255 39.52 -67.70 8.80
C ARG A 255 40.34 -68.32 7.67
N LEU A 256 40.34 -67.71 6.48
CA LEU A 256 41.19 -68.15 5.37
C LEU A 256 42.65 -67.82 5.63
N VAL A 257 42.96 -66.63 6.15
CA VAL A 257 44.35 -66.22 6.47
C VAL A 257 44.94 -67.10 7.58
N SER A 258 44.18 -67.39 8.64
CA SER A 258 44.60 -68.31 9.70
C SER A 258 44.76 -69.76 9.21
N SER A 259 43.87 -70.25 8.34
CA SER A 259 44.02 -71.57 7.69
C SER A 259 45.23 -71.66 6.75
N THR A 260 45.71 -70.54 6.20
CA THR A 260 46.87 -70.50 5.31
C THR A 260 48.18 -70.31 6.09
N GLY A 261 48.10 -69.83 7.34
CA GLY A 261 49.24 -69.58 8.23
C GLY A 261 49.91 -70.83 8.82
N ASP A 262 49.23 -71.98 8.87
CA ASP A 262 49.79 -73.27 9.34
C ASP A 262 50.47 -74.09 8.23
N ALA A 263 50.28 -73.72 6.96
CA ALA A 263 50.91 -74.41 5.83
C ALA A 263 52.46 -74.27 5.75
N PRO A 264 53.13 -73.18 6.20
CA PRO A 264 54.59 -73.08 6.14
C PRO A 264 55.33 -73.79 7.29
N GLU A 265 54.66 -74.17 8.39
CA GLU A 265 55.34 -74.83 9.53
C GLU A 265 55.51 -76.35 9.33
N MET A 266 54.69 -76.96 8.49
CA MET A 266 54.85 -78.37 8.10
C MET A 266 56.02 -78.66 7.14
N VAL A 267 56.70 -77.62 6.64
CA VAL A 267 57.96 -77.77 5.85
C VAL A 267 59.21 -77.56 6.73
N ARG A 268 59.03 -77.34 8.04
CA ARG A 268 60.12 -77.07 8.99
C ARG A 268 60.27 -78.09 10.12
N GLN A 269 59.77 -79.30 9.92
CA GLN A 269 60.51 -80.48 10.36
C GLN A 269 60.88 -81.28 9.11
N ALA A 270 62.16 -81.24 8.74
CA ALA A 270 62.80 -82.45 8.31
C ALA A 270 63.77 -82.84 9.43
#